data_AF-A0A2D9DC16-F1
#
_entry.id   AF-A0A2D9DC16-F1
#
_cell.length_a   1.000
_cell.length_b   1.000
_cell.length_c   1.000
_cell.angle_alpha   90.00
_cell.angle_beta   90.00
_cell.angle_gamma   90.00
#
_symmetry.space_group_name_H-M   'P 1'
#
loop_
_entity.id
_entity.type
_entity.pdbx_description
1 polymer ?
#
loop_
_entity_poly.entity_id
_entity_poly.type
_entity_poly.pdbx_seq_one_letter_code
_entity_poly.pdbx_strand_id
1 'polypeptide(L)'
;MKKIFLLMMLIAVTIIPTACEKTPNEIADDFKLGLDVNFLEYTAQIEIKDLEDGTYPNNITLVPAADYGTSILNSAGKKNYNLSEGSITLILNPADRPQSPNEIKSFDFIASAPGYQTAKLKINFTENNKTVQMPVYLLHKTRETEGISTVSDNAELSGSQLKENKTIRFGKKSSKQTDGTIEVKAGTEFLNGSGELLSGSLLNVEVIDMDANTVKLSKIFPGGFTNQSVLKNGSRADKSFLPMSYTSINMYIGNQEVKDFSQSIKVNMEIDKNLYNPNTG
;
A
#
# COMPACT_ATOMS: atom_id res chain seq x y z
N MET A 1 97.36 -7.24 -11.24
CA MET A 1 96.18 -7.24 -12.15
C MET A 1 95.22 -8.42 -11.90
N LYS A 2 94.87 -8.74 -10.65
CA LYS A 2 93.80 -9.70 -10.31
C LYS A 2 92.76 -9.15 -9.32
N LYS A 3 93.03 -7.99 -8.71
CA LYS A 3 92.13 -7.32 -7.76
C LYS A 3 91.26 -6.22 -8.38
N ILE A 4 91.56 -5.80 -9.61
CA ILE A 4 90.75 -4.81 -10.35
C ILE A 4 89.64 -5.49 -11.17
N PHE A 5 89.87 -6.74 -11.62
CA PHE A 5 88.87 -7.51 -12.36
C PHE A 5 87.71 -8.00 -11.45
N LEU A 6 87.99 -8.21 -10.16
CA LEU A 6 86.99 -8.63 -9.18
C LEU A 6 86.05 -7.49 -8.74
N LEU A 7 86.48 -6.23 -8.88
CA LEU A 7 85.67 -5.05 -8.53
C LEU A 7 84.69 -4.67 -9.66
N MET A 8 85.03 -4.98 -10.92
CA MET A 8 84.16 -4.72 -12.07
C MET A 8 83.04 -5.76 -12.23
N MET A 9 83.20 -6.96 -11.66
CA MET A 9 82.17 -8.02 -11.68
C MET A 9 81.12 -7.87 -10.57
N LEU A 10 81.39 -7.07 -9.52
CA LEU A 10 80.44 -6.79 -8.43
C LEU A 10 79.50 -5.61 -8.74
N ILE A 11 79.81 -4.79 -9.75
CA ILE A 11 78.98 -3.64 -10.16
C ILE A 11 77.97 -4.02 -11.27
N ALA A 12 78.09 -5.22 -11.85
CA ALA A 12 77.21 -5.69 -12.93
C ALA A 12 75.98 -6.50 -12.47
N VAL A 13 75.73 -6.62 -11.15
CA VAL A 13 74.63 -7.44 -10.57
C VAL A 13 73.54 -6.59 -9.90
N THR A 14 73.46 -5.29 -10.20
CA THR A 14 72.45 -4.38 -9.59
C THR A 14 71.52 -3.70 -10.58
N ILE A 15 71.48 -4.14 -11.84
CA ILE A 15 70.49 -3.64 -12.82
C ILE A 15 69.55 -4.80 -13.17
N ILE A 16 68.75 -5.22 -12.19
CA ILE A 16 67.46 -5.85 -12.51
C ILE A 16 66.60 -4.70 -13.02
N PRO A 17 66.15 -4.69 -14.29
CA PRO A 17 65.08 -3.77 -14.66
C PRO A 17 63.89 -4.13 -13.79
N THR A 18 63.57 -3.28 -12.82
CA THR A 18 62.24 -3.25 -12.22
C THR A 18 61.30 -2.89 -13.36
N ALA A 19 60.90 -3.88 -14.15
CA ALA A 19 59.61 -3.83 -14.79
C ALA A 19 58.64 -3.65 -13.62
N CYS A 20 58.12 -2.42 -13.46
CA CYS A 20 56.96 -2.17 -12.64
C CYS A 20 55.82 -3.00 -13.24
N GLU A 21 55.74 -4.27 -12.87
CA GLU A 21 54.48 -4.96 -12.85
C GLU A 21 53.63 -4.16 -11.87
N LYS A 22 52.71 -3.35 -12.40
CA LYS A 22 51.74 -2.61 -11.61
C LYS A 22 51.19 -3.59 -10.57
N THR A 23 51.36 -3.25 -9.30
CA THR A 23 50.81 -4.06 -8.22
C THR A 23 49.29 -4.15 -8.42
N PRO A 24 48.60 -5.22 -7.96
CA PRO A 24 47.14 -5.33 -8.11
C PRO A 24 46.38 -4.09 -7.60
N ASN A 25 46.95 -3.38 -6.62
CA ASN A 25 46.43 -2.12 -6.09
C ASN A 25 46.53 -0.96 -7.10
N GLU A 26 47.60 -0.86 -7.88
CA GLU A 26 47.77 0.15 -8.95
C GLU A 26 46.92 -0.15 -10.20
N ILE A 27 46.38 -1.37 -10.33
CA ILE A 27 45.37 -1.74 -11.34
C ILE A 27 43.96 -1.40 -10.82
N ALA A 28 43.73 -1.48 -9.51
CA ALA A 28 42.45 -1.17 -8.88
C ALA A 28 42.17 0.35 -8.78
N ASP A 29 43.20 1.19 -8.62
CA ASP A 29 43.04 2.64 -8.48
C ASP A 29 42.44 3.33 -9.73
N ASP A 30 42.65 2.77 -10.92
CA ASP A 30 42.07 3.23 -12.18
C ASP A 30 40.86 2.38 -12.65
N PHE A 31 40.46 1.36 -11.88
CA PHE A 31 39.31 0.52 -12.21
C PHE A 31 38.01 1.19 -11.77
N LYS A 32 37.46 2.05 -12.62
CA LYS A 32 36.11 2.59 -12.44
C LYS A 32 35.09 1.62 -13.04
N LEU A 33 34.52 0.76 -12.22
CA LEU A 33 33.33 0.00 -12.58
C LEU A 33 32.14 0.96 -12.66
N GLY A 34 31.89 1.50 -13.85
CA GLY A 34 30.65 2.21 -14.16
C GLY A 34 29.52 1.20 -14.22
N LEU A 35 28.82 1.00 -13.10
CA LEU A 35 27.56 0.26 -13.11
C LEU A 35 26.51 1.16 -13.75
N ASP A 36 26.03 0.76 -14.93
CA ASP A 36 24.84 1.34 -15.50
C ASP A 36 23.64 0.93 -14.62
N VAL A 37 23.25 1.83 -13.72
CA VAL A 37 22.14 1.64 -12.78
C VAL A 37 20.78 1.88 -13.43
N ASN A 38 20.69 1.76 -14.76
CA ASN A 38 19.45 1.86 -15.52
C ASN A 38 18.32 1.02 -14.91
N PHE A 39 18.60 -0.08 -14.20
CA PHE A 39 17.58 -0.87 -13.50
C PHE A 39 16.84 -0.17 -12.35
N LEU A 40 17.39 0.91 -11.78
CA LEU A 40 16.77 1.73 -10.73
C LEU A 40 15.95 2.91 -11.27
N GLU A 41 15.76 3.00 -12.59
CA GLU A 41 15.04 4.13 -13.21
C GLU A 41 13.61 4.27 -12.67
N TYR A 42 12.91 3.16 -12.44
CA TYR A 42 11.53 3.14 -11.96
C TYR A 42 11.46 2.55 -10.56
N THR A 43 11.17 3.40 -9.57
CA THR A 43 11.21 3.04 -8.14
C THR A 43 9.95 3.49 -7.43
N ALA A 44 9.48 2.69 -6.47
CA ALA A 44 8.42 3.07 -5.55
C ALA A 44 8.90 2.90 -4.11
N GLN A 45 8.96 4.00 -3.37
CA GLN A 45 9.22 4.02 -1.94
C GLN A 45 7.89 4.03 -1.20
N ILE A 46 7.63 2.97 -0.44
CA ILE A 46 6.42 2.79 0.35
C ILE A 46 6.79 2.91 1.81
N GLU A 47 6.07 3.74 2.55
CA GLU A 47 6.20 3.88 4.01
C GLU A 47 4.85 3.62 4.66
N ILE A 48 4.77 2.63 5.55
CA ILE A 48 3.52 2.24 6.20
C ILE A 48 3.52 2.76 7.63
N LYS A 49 2.65 3.73 7.91
CA LYS A 49 2.60 4.47 9.16
C LYS A 49 1.26 4.33 9.87
N ASP A 50 1.28 4.55 11.16
CA ASP A 50 0.10 4.78 11.97
C ASP A 50 -0.57 6.10 11.58
N LEU A 51 -1.90 6.11 11.40
CA LEU A 51 -2.65 7.30 10.99
C LEU A 51 -2.60 8.46 12.01
N GLU A 52 -2.51 8.14 13.30
CA GLU A 52 -2.63 9.08 14.41
C GLU A 52 -1.30 9.79 14.69
N ASP A 53 -0.23 9.01 14.90
CA ASP A 53 1.05 9.54 15.38
C ASP A 53 2.18 9.42 14.33
N GLY A 54 1.92 8.74 13.21
CA GLY A 54 2.91 8.57 12.14
C GLY A 54 4.04 7.59 12.46
N THR A 55 3.97 6.87 13.60
CA THR A 55 4.93 5.82 13.95
C THR A 55 4.78 4.60 13.04
N TYR A 56 5.75 3.68 13.06
CA TYR A 56 5.67 2.44 12.31
C TYR A 56 4.98 1.35 13.14
N PRO A 57 3.84 0.80 12.68
CA PRO A 57 3.24 -0.35 13.34
C PRO A 57 4.20 -1.55 13.43
N ASN A 58 4.03 -2.39 14.45
CA ASN A 58 4.80 -3.63 14.56
C ASN A 58 4.27 -4.70 13.60
N ASN A 59 5.17 -5.55 13.09
CA ASN A 59 4.84 -6.71 12.25
C ASN A 59 4.00 -6.35 11.00
N ILE A 60 4.37 -5.27 10.32
CA ILE A 60 3.74 -4.86 9.08
C ILE A 60 4.00 -5.92 8.00
N THR A 61 2.97 -6.21 7.23
CA THR A 61 2.99 -7.08 6.07
C THR A 61 2.55 -6.30 4.84
N LEU A 62 3.24 -6.52 3.72
CA LEU A 62 2.88 -5.99 2.41
C LEU A 62 2.80 -7.17 1.45
N VAL A 63 1.61 -7.44 0.92
CA VAL A 63 1.34 -8.59 0.08
C VAL A 63 0.82 -8.12 -1.28
N PRO A 64 1.37 -8.59 -2.41
CA PRO A 64 0.82 -8.25 -3.72
C PRO A 64 -0.56 -8.87 -3.88
N ALA A 65 -1.51 -8.13 -4.45
CA ALA A 65 -2.88 -8.59 -4.64
C ALA A 65 -3.00 -9.71 -5.71
N ALA A 66 -1.96 -9.90 -6.53
CA ALA A 66 -1.83 -10.95 -7.53
C ALA A 66 -0.37 -11.38 -7.67
N ASP A 67 -0.10 -12.48 -8.38
CA ASP A 67 1.27 -12.82 -8.76
C ASP A 67 1.73 -11.96 -9.95
N TYR A 68 2.58 -10.97 -9.68
CA TYR A 68 3.17 -10.10 -10.70
C TYR A 68 4.45 -10.67 -11.34
N GLY A 69 4.73 -11.96 -11.16
CA GLY A 69 5.93 -12.58 -11.72
C GLY A 69 7.19 -11.87 -11.24
N THR A 70 8.01 -11.40 -12.17
CA THR A 70 9.24 -10.63 -11.88
C THR A 70 9.11 -9.14 -12.21
N SER A 71 7.90 -8.63 -12.44
CA SER A 71 7.69 -7.25 -12.90
C SER A 71 7.98 -6.24 -11.81
N ILE A 72 7.66 -6.55 -10.55
CA ILE A 72 7.96 -5.70 -9.40
C ILE A 72 8.78 -6.48 -8.39
N LEU A 73 9.91 -5.92 -7.99
CA LEU A 73 10.91 -6.55 -7.13
C LEU A 73 11.35 -5.59 -6.04
N ASN A 74 12.00 -6.06 -4.99
CA ASN A 74 12.67 -5.17 -4.03
C ASN A 74 14.00 -4.63 -4.59
N SER A 75 14.64 -3.72 -3.85
CA SER A 75 15.94 -3.15 -4.22
C SER A 75 17.08 -4.18 -4.39
N ALA A 76 16.92 -5.41 -3.86
CA ALA A 76 17.84 -6.52 -4.05
C ALA A 76 17.48 -7.42 -5.26
N GLY A 77 16.50 -7.04 -6.07
CA GLY A 77 16.05 -7.79 -7.25
C GLY A 77 15.27 -9.07 -6.94
N LYS A 78 14.66 -9.18 -5.75
CA LYS A 78 13.93 -10.38 -5.30
C LYS A 78 12.44 -10.11 -5.12
N LYS A 79 11.62 -11.16 -5.32
CA LYS A 79 10.19 -11.20 -4.96
C LYS A 79 10.00 -11.31 -3.43
N ASN A 80 10.52 -10.35 -2.69
CA ASN A 80 10.41 -10.29 -1.24
C ASN A 80 10.01 -8.88 -0.83
N TYR A 81 8.81 -8.76 -0.24
CA TYR A 81 8.17 -7.49 0.09
C TYR A 81 8.22 -7.19 1.59
N ASN A 82 9.13 -7.82 2.33
CA ASN A 82 9.34 -7.54 3.75
C ASN A 82 9.83 -6.11 3.94
N LEU A 83 9.21 -5.40 4.87
CA LEU A 83 9.57 -4.04 5.19
C LEU A 83 10.75 -3.99 6.18
N SER A 84 11.58 -2.96 6.04
CA SER A 84 12.60 -2.56 7.01
C SER A 84 12.16 -1.26 7.66
N GLU A 85 12.00 -1.25 8.98
CA GLU A 85 11.57 -0.06 9.74
C GLU A 85 10.28 0.56 9.16
N GLY A 86 9.30 -0.28 8.78
CA GLY A 86 8.03 0.17 8.20
C GLY A 86 8.11 0.72 6.77
N SER A 87 9.25 0.58 6.10
CA SER A 87 9.47 1.05 4.73
C SER A 87 9.98 -0.04 3.79
N ILE A 88 9.75 0.15 2.49
CA ILE A 88 10.34 -0.69 1.42
C ILE A 88 10.49 0.12 0.14
N THR A 89 11.58 -0.14 -0.59
CA THR A 89 11.76 0.33 -1.96
C THR A 89 11.54 -0.83 -2.93
N LEU A 90 10.58 -0.64 -3.84
CA LEU A 90 10.30 -1.53 -4.95
C LEU A 90 10.88 -0.95 -6.24
N ILE A 91 11.28 -1.82 -7.15
CA ILE A 91 11.78 -1.50 -8.48
C ILE A 91 10.89 -2.17 -9.52
N LEU A 92 10.58 -1.43 -10.59
CA LEU A 92 9.96 -2.00 -11.78
C LEU A 92 11.05 -2.60 -12.66
N ASN A 93 10.87 -3.87 -13.02
CA ASN A 93 11.77 -4.59 -13.91
C ASN A 93 11.93 -3.81 -15.23
N PRO A 94 13.16 -3.60 -15.72
CA PRO A 94 13.41 -2.93 -16.99
C PRO A 94 12.59 -3.47 -18.17
N ALA A 95 12.33 -4.79 -18.20
CA ALA A 95 11.54 -5.44 -19.25
C ALA A 95 10.06 -5.02 -19.24
N ASP A 96 9.55 -4.54 -18.11
CA ASP A 96 8.14 -4.21 -17.89
C ASP A 96 7.89 -2.70 -17.81
N ARG A 97 8.83 -1.87 -18.28
CA ARG A 97 8.66 -0.41 -18.30
C ARG A 97 7.53 0.03 -19.23
N PRO A 98 6.85 1.15 -18.93
CA PRO A 98 6.00 1.81 -19.91
C PRO A 98 6.80 2.10 -21.19
N GLN A 99 6.30 1.64 -22.34
CA GLN A 99 6.90 1.81 -23.66
C GLN A 99 6.29 2.98 -24.44
N SER A 100 5.27 3.64 -23.86
CA SER A 100 4.63 4.81 -24.47
C SER A 100 4.11 5.78 -23.40
N PRO A 101 3.92 7.08 -23.75
CA PRO A 101 3.48 8.10 -22.80
C PRO A 101 2.12 7.82 -22.13
N ASN A 102 1.27 7.01 -22.77
CA ASN A 102 -0.07 6.69 -22.29
C ASN A 102 -0.16 5.35 -21.54
N GLU A 103 0.93 4.58 -21.51
CA GLU A 103 0.98 3.29 -20.81
C GLU A 103 1.18 3.50 -19.31
N ILE A 104 0.37 2.79 -18.52
CA ILE A 104 0.44 2.80 -17.06
C ILE A 104 0.67 1.37 -16.60
N LYS A 105 1.75 1.15 -15.86
CA LYS A 105 1.99 -0.13 -15.18
C LYS A 105 1.48 -0.02 -13.75
N SER A 106 0.47 -0.82 -13.43
CA SER A 106 -0.24 -0.76 -12.15
C SER A 106 -0.03 -2.03 -11.35
N PHE A 107 0.28 -1.87 -10.06
CA PHE A 107 0.48 -2.98 -9.13
C PHE A 107 -0.29 -2.70 -7.83
N ASP A 108 -1.24 -3.58 -7.52
CA ASP A 108 -2.04 -3.52 -6.30
C ASP A 108 -1.37 -4.32 -5.18
N PHE A 109 -1.34 -3.74 -3.98
CA PHE A 109 -0.85 -4.38 -2.76
C PHE A 109 -1.83 -4.19 -1.61
N ILE A 110 -1.75 -5.10 -0.65
CA ILE A 110 -2.47 -5.07 0.61
C ILE A 110 -1.45 -4.91 1.74
N ALA A 111 -1.58 -3.82 2.49
CA ALA A 111 -0.83 -3.54 3.70
C ALA A 111 -1.66 -3.92 4.93
N SER A 112 -1.05 -4.63 5.87
CA SER A 112 -1.70 -5.01 7.13
C SER A 112 -0.73 -5.06 8.31
N ALA A 113 -1.24 -4.75 9.50
CA ALA A 113 -0.54 -4.92 10.76
C ALA A 113 -1.55 -5.37 11.84
N PRO A 114 -1.12 -6.14 12.86
CA PRO A 114 -2.00 -6.56 13.95
C PRO A 114 -2.64 -5.36 14.68
N GLY A 115 -3.96 -5.40 14.87
CA GLY A 115 -4.71 -4.30 15.51
C GLY A 115 -5.10 -3.17 14.56
N TYR A 116 -4.69 -3.22 13.30
CA TYR A 116 -5.00 -2.21 12.29
C TYR A 116 -5.99 -2.71 11.23
N GLN A 117 -6.66 -1.76 10.59
CA GLN A 117 -7.41 -1.99 9.37
C GLN A 117 -6.46 -2.17 8.19
N THR A 118 -6.77 -3.12 7.31
CA THR A 118 -5.99 -3.36 6.11
C THR A 118 -6.15 -2.22 5.11
N ALA A 119 -5.06 -1.76 4.51
CA ALA A 119 -5.09 -0.76 3.45
C ALA A 119 -4.79 -1.41 2.10
N LYS A 120 -5.55 -1.05 1.08
CA LYS A 120 -5.25 -1.38 -0.31
C LYS A 120 -4.56 -0.19 -0.96
N LEU A 121 -3.44 -0.42 -1.61
CA LEU A 121 -2.69 0.61 -2.32
C LEU A 121 -2.41 0.16 -3.76
N LYS A 122 -2.36 1.14 -4.67
CA LYS A 122 -2.09 0.94 -6.09
C LYS A 122 -0.88 1.77 -6.51
N ILE A 123 0.18 1.11 -6.92
CA ILE A 123 1.40 1.73 -7.43
C ILE A 123 1.25 1.88 -8.94
N ASN A 124 1.43 3.09 -9.46
CA ASN A 124 1.35 3.38 -10.88
C ASN A 124 2.68 3.97 -11.38
N PHE A 125 3.29 3.30 -12.35
CA PHE A 125 4.44 3.81 -13.09
C PHE A 125 4.00 4.30 -14.47
N THR A 126 4.49 5.49 -14.84
CA THR A 126 4.31 6.08 -16.18
C THR A 126 5.63 6.68 -16.64
N GLU A 127 5.76 7.01 -17.92
CA GLU A 127 6.97 7.68 -18.44
C GLU A 127 7.31 8.98 -17.69
N ASN A 128 6.30 9.71 -17.23
CA ASN A 128 6.46 10.97 -16.50
C ASN A 128 6.50 10.79 -14.97
N ASN A 129 6.23 9.59 -14.46
CA ASN A 129 6.22 9.28 -13.03
C ASN A 129 7.02 7.99 -12.78
N LYS A 130 8.34 8.14 -12.83
CA LYS A 130 9.30 7.04 -12.67
C LYS A 130 9.60 6.74 -11.19
N THR A 131 9.56 7.77 -10.34
CA THR A 131 9.77 7.65 -8.89
C THR A 131 8.48 7.94 -8.15
N VAL A 132 7.97 6.94 -7.44
CA VAL A 132 6.75 7.04 -6.64
C VAL A 132 7.11 7.07 -5.16
N GLN A 133 6.68 8.09 -4.44
CA GLN A 133 6.72 8.11 -2.97
C GLN A 133 5.30 7.94 -2.44
N MET A 134 5.08 6.94 -1.60
CA MET A 134 3.75 6.55 -1.16
C MET A 134 3.72 6.30 0.35
N PRO A 135 3.40 7.33 1.16
CA PRO A 135 3.00 7.09 2.53
C PRO A 135 1.63 6.41 2.56
N VAL A 136 1.53 5.31 3.29
CA VAL A 136 0.31 4.53 3.52
C VAL A 136 -0.01 4.60 5.01
N TYR A 137 -1.20 5.07 5.35
CA TYR A 137 -1.61 5.20 6.74
C TYR A 137 -2.59 4.09 7.13
N LEU A 138 -2.26 3.36 8.20
CA LEU A 138 -3.13 2.34 8.78
C LEU A 138 -3.92 2.92 9.95
N LEU A 139 -5.22 2.64 9.97
CA LEU A 139 -6.12 3.02 11.05
C LEU A 139 -6.16 1.91 12.11
N HIS A 140 -5.89 2.25 13.37
CA HIS A 140 -6.02 1.31 14.48
C HIS A 140 -7.50 1.00 14.77
N LYS A 141 -7.86 -0.27 14.96
CA LYS A 141 -9.27 -0.69 15.08
C LYS A 141 -9.96 -0.19 16.35
N THR A 142 -9.22 -0.05 17.45
CA THR A 142 -9.78 0.23 18.78
C THR A 142 -9.32 1.54 19.38
N ARG A 143 -8.42 2.28 18.71
CA ARG A 143 -7.96 3.57 19.21
C ARG A 143 -8.95 4.63 18.76
N GLU A 144 -9.40 5.47 19.68
CA GLU A 144 -10.22 6.62 19.33
C GLU A 144 -9.41 7.57 18.45
N THR A 145 -9.98 7.94 17.31
CA THR A 145 -9.37 8.85 16.34
C THR A 145 -10.38 9.93 16.00
N GLU A 146 -9.94 11.19 16.06
CA GLU A 146 -10.79 12.34 15.73
C GLU A 146 -11.43 12.21 14.34
N GLY A 147 -12.73 12.44 14.28
CA GLY A 147 -13.57 12.36 13.07
C GLY A 147 -13.82 10.93 12.58
N ILE A 148 -13.43 9.91 13.35
CA ILE A 148 -13.57 8.49 12.99
C ILE A 148 -14.33 7.75 14.10
N SER A 149 -15.28 6.91 13.71
CA SER A 149 -15.99 6.00 14.60
C SER A 149 -15.77 4.58 14.11
N THR A 150 -15.28 3.71 15.00
CA THR A 150 -15.21 2.27 14.78
C THR A 150 -16.25 1.59 15.65
N VAL A 151 -17.00 0.67 15.04
CA VAL A 151 -18.02 -0.15 15.71
C VAL A 151 -17.77 -1.60 15.35
N SER A 152 -17.77 -2.46 16.37
CA SER A 152 -17.88 -3.90 16.20
C SER A 152 -19.17 -4.34 16.87
N ASP A 153 -20.01 -5.05 16.13
CA ASP A 153 -21.28 -5.57 16.61
C ASP A 153 -21.46 -7.00 16.09
N ASN A 154 -22.36 -7.76 16.71
CA ASN A 154 -22.69 -9.11 16.29
C ASN A 154 -24.20 -9.34 16.27
N ALA A 155 -24.63 -10.30 15.47
CA ALA A 155 -26.02 -10.72 15.41
C ALA A 155 -26.13 -12.24 15.33
N GLU A 156 -27.10 -12.80 16.07
CA GLU A 156 -27.32 -14.25 16.11
C GLU A 156 -27.90 -14.78 14.79
N LEU A 157 -27.38 -15.93 14.39
CA LEU A 157 -27.87 -16.69 13.25
C LEU A 157 -28.60 -17.95 13.71
N SER A 158 -29.65 -18.33 12.97
CA SER A 158 -30.27 -19.64 13.02
C SER A 158 -29.89 -20.40 11.76
N GLY A 159 -28.76 -21.12 11.81
CA GLY A 159 -28.16 -21.77 10.64
C GLY A 159 -27.51 -20.75 9.69
N SER A 160 -28.12 -20.55 8.53
CA SER A 160 -27.64 -19.60 7.50
C SER A 160 -28.37 -18.27 7.50
N GLN A 161 -29.37 -18.11 8.39
CA GLN A 161 -30.30 -16.99 8.39
C GLN A 161 -30.14 -16.13 9.65
N LEU A 162 -30.29 -14.81 9.49
CA LEU A 162 -30.37 -13.90 10.62
C LEU A 162 -31.61 -14.21 11.48
N LYS A 163 -31.42 -14.39 12.79
CA LYS A 163 -32.49 -14.81 13.70
C LYS A 163 -33.54 -13.72 13.94
N GLU A 164 -33.10 -12.48 14.11
CA GLU A 164 -33.94 -11.32 14.41
C GLU A 164 -33.50 -10.09 13.61
N ASN A 165 -34.39 -9.09 13.49
CA ASN A 165 -34.00 -7.82 12.89
C ASN A 165 -32.84 -7.20 13.69
N LYS A 166 -31.77 -6.80 13.00
CA LYS A 166 -30.62 -6.15 13.61
C LYS A 166 -30.51 -4.71 13.11
N THR A 167 -30.33 -3.78 14.04
CA THR A 167 -29.92 -2.40 13.74
C THR A 167 -28.56 -2.13 14.37
N ILE A 168 -27.57 -1.86 13.55
CA ILE A 168 -26.22 -1.49 13.97
C ILE A 168 -26.12 0.03 13.86
N ARG A 169 -25.78 0.69 14.96
CA ARG A 169 -25.60 2.16 15.00
C ARG A 169 -24.11 2.47 15.05
N PHE A 170 -23.69 3.44 14.25
CA PHE A 170 -22.32 3.90 14.20
C PHE A 170 -22.26 5.42 14.09
N GLY A 171 -21.05 5.97 14.16
CA GLY A 171 -20.83 7.41 14.05
C GLY A 171 -20.82 8.09 15.42
N LYS A 172 -21.67 9.12 15.61
CA LYS A 172 -21.63 10.15 16.65
C LYS A 172 -20.96 9.74 17.97
N LYS A 173 -19.79 10.33 18.19
CA LYS A 173 -18.99 10.27 19.42
C LYS A 173 -18.54 11.69 19.75
N SER A 174 -17.90 11.91 20.90
CA SER A 174 -17.29 13.22 21.20
C SER A 174 -16.33 13.69 20.09
N SER A 175 -15.69 12.74 19.41
CA SER A 175 -14.75 12.94 18.31
C SER A 175 -15.39 13.08 16.93
N LYS A 176 -16.70 12.88 16.74
CA LYS A 176 -17.32 12.75 15.41
C LYS A 176 -18.75 13.31 15.36
N GLN A 177 -19.07 14.06 14.31
CA GLN A 177 -20.30 14.85 14.20
C GLN A 177 -21.47 14.11 13.56
N THR A 178 -21.23 13.23 12.56
CA THR A 178 -22.33 12.52 11.88
C THR A 178 -22.56 11.11 12.43
N ASP A 179 -23.80 10.62 12.33
CA ASP A 179 -24.17 9.23 12.62
C ASP A 179 -24.70 8.44 11.41
N GLY A 180 -24.93 7.14 11.64
CA GLY A 180 -25.53 6.27 10.66
C GLY A 180 -26.04 4.96 11.24
N THR A 181 -26.82 4.25 10.43
CA THR A 181 -27.39 2.95 10.79
C THR A 181 -27.30 1.94 9.66
N ILE A 182 -27.09 0.67 10.02
CA ILE A 182 -27.27 -0.49 9.15
C ILE A 182 -28.44 -1.29 9.69
N GLU A 183 -29.43 -1.58 8.86
CA GLU A 183 -30.58 -2.42 9.20
C GLU A 183 -30.56 -3.69 8.36
N VAL A 184 -30.57 -4.83 9.03
CA VAL A 184 -30.65 -6.16 8.43
C VAL A 184 -31.88 -6.88 8.98
N LYS A 185 -32.72 -7.43 8.11
CA LYS A 185 -33.96 -8.09 8.52
C LYS A 185 -33.74 -9.55 8.91
N ALA A 186 -34.58 -10.06 9.81
CA ALA A 186 -34.64 -11.49 10.12
C ALA A 186 -34.88 -12.30 8.83
N GLY A 187 -34.30 -13.49 8.76
CA GLY A 187 -34.37 -14.37 7.60
C GLY A 187 -33.42 -13.99 6.45
N THR A 188 -32.62 -12.92 6.57
CA THR A 188 -31.56 -12.64 5.58
C THR A 188 -30.51 -13.74 5.62
N GLU A 189 -30.16 -14.26 4.45
CA GLU A 189 -29.07 -15.21 4.24
C GLU A 189 -27.85 -14.48 3.70
N PHE A 190 -26.66 -15.01 4.00
CA PHE A 190 -25.39 -14.38 3.69
C PHE A 190 -24.60 -15.29 2.77
N LEU A 191 -23.99 -14.70 1.74
CA LEU A 191 -23.23 -15.45 0.74
C LEU A 191 -21.79 -14.94 0.65
N ASN A 192 -20.87 -15.83 0.30
CA ASN A 192 -19.49 -15.47 0.01
C ASN A 192 -19.31 -14.96 -1.44
N GLY A 193 -18.08 -14.64 -1.82
CA GLY A 193 -17.75 -14.14 -3.16
C GLY A 193 -17.97 -15.15 -4.30
N SER A 194 -18.16 -16.43 -3.97
CA SER A 194 -18.50 -17.50 -4.93
C SER A 194 -20.01 -17.71 -5.05
N GLY A 195 -20.83 -16.97 -4.28
CA GLY A 195 -22.28 -17.16 -4.23
C GLY A 195 -22.73 -18.34 -3.37
N GLU A 196 -21.88 -18.86 -2.49
CA GLU A 196 -22.22 -19.97 -1.59
C GLU A 196 -22.80 -19.44 -0.28
N LEU A 197 -23.83 -20.11 0.23
CA LEU A 197 -24.45 -19.78 1.52
C LEU A 197 -23.45 -20.00 2.67
N LEU A 198 -23.33 -18.98 3.50
CA LEU A 198 -22.56 -19.01 4.74
C LEU A 198 -23.47 -19.45 5.90
N SER A 199 -22.93 -20.29 6.78
CA SER A 199 -23.64 -20.80 7.96
C SER A 199 -22.79 -20.66 9.21
N GLY A 200 -23.42 -20.35 10.34
CA GLY A 200 -22.72 -20.21 11.62
C GLY A 200 -23.67 -19.82 12.75
N SER A 201 -23.11 -19.41 13.88
CA SER A 201 -23.89 -18.92 15.03
C SER A 201 -23.99 -17.39 15.08
N LEU A 202 -23.01 -16.68 14.52
CA LEU A 202 -22.89 -15.23 14.62
C LEU A 202 -22.46 -14.62 13.28
N LEU A 203 -23.16 -13.55 12.91
CA LEU A 203 -22.68 -12.54 11.98
C LEU A 203 -21.89 -11.51 12.78
N ASN A 204 -20.60 -11.37 12.48
CA ASN A 204 -19.76 -10.29 13.01
C ASN A 204 -19.76 -9.14 12.02
N VAL A 205 -19.97 -7.92 12.50
CA VAL A 205 -19.96 -6.71 11.69
C VAL A 205 -18.93 -5.73 12.23
N GLU A 206 -18.04 -5.27 11.36
CA GLU A 206 -17.10 -4.18 11.62
C GLU A 206 -17.48 -2.99 10.76
N VAL A 207 -17.73 -1.84 11.38
CA VAL A 207 -18.01 -0.57 10.68
C VAL A 207 -16.93 0.43 11.04
N ILE A 208 -16.41 1.11 10.03
CA ILE A 208 -15.56 2.30 10.17
C ILE A 208 -16.31 3.43 9.48
N ASP A 209 -16.53 4.52 10.17
CA ASP A 209 -17.23 5.68 9.63
C ASP A 209 -16.45 6.96 9.90
N MET A 210 -16.36 7.83 8.89
CA MET A 210 -15.49 9.00 8.91
C MET A 210 -16.20 10.24 8.40
N ASP A 211 -16.09 11.33 9.16
CA ASP A 211 -16.62 12.64 8.77
C ASP A 211 -15.88 13.19 7.56
N ALA A 212 -16.60 13.95 6.74
CA ALA A 212 -15.97 14.80 5.73
C ALA A 212 -15.01 15.81 6.36
N ASN A 213 -14.02 16.25 5.57
CA ASN A 213 -13.07 17.32 5.91
C ASN A 213 -12.11 17.04 7.07
N THR A 214 -12.00 15.79 7.54
CA THR A 214 -10.89 15.44 8.43
C THR A 214 -9.58 15.43 7.62
N VAL A 215 -8.51 16.01 8.15
CA VAL A 215 -7.16 15.92 7.55
C VAL A 215 -6.71 14.47 7.40
N LYS A 216 -7.33 13.56 8.16
CA LYS A 216 -7.10 12.11 8.13
C LYS A 216 -7.78 11.43 6.94
N LEU A 217 -8.90 11.96 6.43
CA LEU A 217 -9.60 11.42 5.26
C LEU A 217 -8.70 11.45 4.02
N SER A 218 -7.91 12.50 3.78
CA SER A 218 -6.98 12.53 2.63
C SER A 218 -5.83 11.52 2.73
N LYS A 219 -5.51 11.03 3.93
CA LYS A 219 -4.40 10.10 4.20
C LYS A 219 -4.77 8.63 4.00
N ILE A 220 -6.04 8.29 4.16
CA ILE A 220 -6.54 6.90 4.04
C ILE A 220 -6.90 6.52 2.59
N PHE A 221 -6.98 7.49 1.68
CA PHE A 221 -7.10 7.26 0.24
C PHE A 221 -5.73 7.43 -0.43
N PRO A 222 -4.93 6.36 -0.57
CA PRO A 222 -3.65 6.44 -1.26
C PRO A 222 -3.86 6.88 -2.71
N GLY A 223 -3.26 8.02 -3.09
CA GLY A 223 -3.48 8.69 -4.38
C GLY A 223 -4.39 9.93 -4.31
N GLY A 224 -4.98 10.21 -3.14
CA GLY A 224 -5.82 11.38 -2.90
C GLY A 224 -7.16 11.31 -3.62
N PHE A 225 -7.74 12.50 -3.83
CA PHE A 225 -9.11 12.67 -4.32
C PHE A 225 -9.19 13.01 -5.80
N THR A 226 -8.06 13.16 -6.48
CA THR A 226 -8.03 13.53 -7.89
C THR A 226 -7.75 12.29 -8.73
N ASN A 227 -8.72 11.90 -9.56
CA ASN A 227 -8.57 10.80 -10.49
C ASN A 227 -8.61 11.32 -11.94
N GLN A 228 -7.73 10.79 -12.78
CA GLN A 228 -7.91 10.90 -14.24
C GLN A 228 -9.14 10.09 -14.63
N SER A 229 -10.20 10.78 -15.02
CA SER A 229 -11.41 10.17 -15.56
C SER A 229 -11.34 10.15 -17.07
N VAL A 230 -11.73 9.04 -17.68
CA VAL A 230 -12.00 8.98 -19.13
C VAL A 230 -13.42 9.47 -19.35
N LEU A 231 -13.55 10.59 -20.06
CA LEU A 231 -14.84 11.14 -20.46
C LEU A 231 -15.48 10.28 -21.55
N LYS A 232 -16.80 10.45 -21.76
CA LYS A 232 -17.57 9.67 -22.75
C LYS A 232 -17.04 9.79 -24.20
N ASN A 233 -16.32 10.88 -24.49
CA ASN A 233 -15.65 11.12 -25.78
C ASN A 233 -14.24 10.50 -25.86
N GLY A 234 -13.82 9.73 -24.85
CA GLY A 234 -12.50 9.11 -24.78
C GLY A 234 -11.37 10.03 -24.31
N SER A 235 -11.62 11.33 -24.09
CA SER A 235 -10.59 12.25 -23.58
C SER A 235 -10.41 12.10 -22.07
N ARG A 236 -9.19 12.34 -21.59
CA ARG A 236 -8.88 12.31 -20.16
C ARG A 236 -9.13 13.70 -19.55
N ALA A 237 -9.69 13.72 -18.36
CA ALA A 237 -9.81 14.93 -17.55
C ALA A 237 -9.50 14.61 -16.09
N ASP A 238 -8.78 15.50 -15.43
CA ASP A 238 -8.61 15.43 -13.99
C ASP A 238 -9.91 15.83 -13.33
N LYS A 239 -10.50 14.91 -12.56
CA LYS A 239 -11.68 15.18 -11.74
C LYS A 239 -11.32 14.99 -10.29
N SER A 240 -11.60 16.02 -9.50
CA SER A 240 -11.51 15.95 -8.04
C SER A 240 -12.83 15.42 -7.47
N PHE A 241 -12.72 14.36 -6.69
CA PHE A 241 -13.80 13.74 -5.93
C PHE A 241 -13.67 14.14 -4.47
N LEU A 242 -14.52 15.03 -3.99
CA LEU A 242 -14.55 15.39 -2.58
C LEU A 242 -15.52 14.45 -1.84
N PRO A 243 -15.05 13.44 -1.09
CA PRO A 243 -15.96 12.58 -0.33
C PRO A 243 -16.69 13.39 0.75
N MET A 244 -18.01 13.19 0.80
CA MET A 244 -18.87 13.78 1.83
C MET A 244 -18.87 12.98 3.14
N SER A 245 -18.43 11.72 3.06
CA SER A 245 -18.11 10.84 4.18
C SER A 245 -17.37 9.63 3.62
N TYR A 246 -16.82 8.80 4.50
CA TYR A 246 -16.42 7.44 4.13
C TYR A 246 -16.93 6.47 5.18
N THR A 247 -17.58 5.41 4.71
CA THR A 247 -18.02 4.31 5.56
C THR A 247 -17.57 3.00 4.95
N SER A 248 -16.84 2.21 5.73
CA SER A 248 -16.46 0.83 5.39
C SER A 248 -17.26 -0.12 6.28
N ILE A 249 -17.90 -1.12 5.66
CA ILE A 249 -18.72 -2.11 6.33
C ILE A 249 -18.17 -3.48 5.93
N ASN A 250 -17.61 -4.20 6.88
CA ASN A 250 -17.14 -5.56 6.70
C ASN A 250 -17.99 -6.51 7.54
N MET A 251 -18.43 -7.61 6.95
CA MET A 251 -19.25 -8.61 7.63
C MET A 251 -18.63 -9.99 7.47
N TYR A 252 -18.65 -10.78 8.54
CA TYR A 252 -18.02 -12.11 8.59
C TYR A 252 -18.90 -13.12 9.31
N ILE A 253 -18.91 -14.36 8.82
CA ILE A 253 -19.45 -15.53 9.54
C ILE A 253 -18.29 -16.50 9.73
N GLY A 254 -17.86 -16.67 10.99
CA GLY A 254 -16.58 -17.29 11.29
C GLY A 254 -15.43 -16.53 10.62
N ASN A 255 -14.65 -17.22 9.79
CA ASN A 255 -13.52 -16.64 9.05
C ASN A 255 -13.87 -16.29 7.59
N GLN A 256 -15.13 -16.44 7.18
CA GLN A 256 -15.55 -16.17 5.80
C GLN A 256 -16.19 -14.78 5.71
N GLU A 257 -15.73 -14.00 4.74
CA GLU A 257 -16.27 -12.68 4.45
C GLU A 257 -17.59 -12.80 3.69
N VAL A 258 -18.59 -12.05 4.15
CA VAL A 258 -19.88 -11.89 3.47
C VAL A 258 -19.69 -10.93 2.31
N LYS A 259 -20.13 -11.35 1.12
CA LYS A 259 -20.06 -10.55 -0.11
C LYS A 259 -21.41 -10.26 -0.73
N ASP A 260 -22.44 -11.02 -0.36
CA ASP A 260 -23.81 -10.80 -0.85
C ASP A 260 -24.86 -11.23 0.18
N PHE A 261 -26.11 -10.78 -0.03
CA PHE A 261 -27.25 -10.97 0.85
C PHE A 261 -28.47 -11.43 0.05
N SER A 262 -29.24 -12.39 0.58
CA SER A 262 -30.51 -12.79 -0.08
C SER A 262 -31.61 -11.73 -0.02
N GLN A 263 -31.45 -10.74 0.86
CA GLN A 263 -32.35 -9.60 1.00
C GLN A 263 -31.54 -8.30 1.11
N SER A 264 -32.08 -7.21 0.57
CA SER A 264 -31.42 -5.89 0.67
C SER A 264 -31.24 -5.47 2.13
N ILE A 265 -30.04 -5.00 2.46
CA ILE A 265 -29.76 -4.27 3.70
C ILE A 265 -30.02 -2.78 3.48
N LYS A 266 -30.46 -2.08 4.53
CA LYS A 266 -30.65 -0.62 4.48
C LYS A 266 -29.51 0.06 5.23
N VAL A 267 -28.86 1.01 4.57
CA VAL A 267 -27.81 1.84 5.16
C VAL A 267 -28.29 3.29 5.13
N ASN A 268 -28.35 3.93 6.30
CA ASN A 268 -28.59 5.38 6.41
C ASN A 268 -27.32 6.04 6.93
N MET A 269 -26.95 7.16 6.33
CA MET A 269 -25.78 7.96 6.73
C MET A 269 -26.22 9.42 6.83
N GLU A 270 -25.89 10.07 7.92
CA GLU A 270 -26.05 11.51 8.10
C GLU A 270 -24.95 12.24 7.31
N ILE A 271 -25.36 13.31 6.62
CA ILE A 271 -24.44 14.24 5.96
C ILE A 271 -24.31 15.46 6.87
N ASP A 272 -23.08 15.91 7.12
CA ASP A 272 -22.84 17.12 7.91
C ASP A 272 -23.53 18.32 7.24
N LYS A 273 -24.41 18.98 7.99
CA LYS A 273 -25.14 20.18 7.54
C LYS A 273 -24.23 21.36 7.19
N ASN A 274 -23.01 21.38 7.71
CA ASN A 274 -22.01 22.41 7.45
C ASN A 274 -21.06 22.03 6.30
N LEU A 275 -21.29 20.87 5.65
CA LEU A 275 -20.47 20.43 4.55
C LEU A 275 -20.58 21.42 3.38
N TYR A 276 -19.43 21.80 2.83
CA TYR A 276 -19.36 22.65 1.64
C TYR A 276 -20.09 22.00 0.47
N ASN A 277 -21.08 22.72 -0.08
CA ASN A 277 -21.78 22.30 -1.28
C ASN A 277 -21.22 23.06 -2.49
N PRO A 278 -20.50 22.37 -3.41
CA PRO A 278 -19.85 23.04 -4.53
C PRO A 278 -20.82 23.72 -5.50
N ASN A 279 -22.11 23.37 -5.47
CA ASN A 279 -23.12 24.00 -6.33
C ASN A 279 -23.71 25.28 -5.73
N THR A 280 -23.68 25.43 -4.40
CA THR A 280 -24.33 26.57 -3.72
C THR A 280 -23.36 27.51 -3.02
N GLY A 281 -22.10 27.09 -2.82
CA GLY A 281 -21.12 27.84 -2.03
C GLY A 281 -21.25 27.52 -0.55
#